data_AF-A0A945BWH7-F1
#
_entry.id   AF-A0A945BWH7-F1
#
_cell.length_a   1.000
_cell.length_b   1.000
_cell.length_c   1.000
_cell.angle_alpha   90.00
_cell.angle_beta   90.00
_cell.angle_gamma   90.00
#
_symmetry.space_group_name_H-M   'P 1'
#
loop_
_entity.id
_entity.type
_entity.pdbx_description
1 polymer ?
#
loop_
_entity_poly.entity_id
_entity_poly.type
_entity_poly.pdbx_seq_one_letter_code
_entity_poly.pdbx_strand_id
1 'polypeptide(L)'
;MNLKLKKTIIELIFWSHLVIVFIWFGLFFVPNSLWSNKTAFHFWFIVDITTIQFFWGLILYKYTKKVNIICPMTTLMQKLRGFPLKTKENFAHSFIVECLGRLNVKVSYKTINLLLLITVVLVSIQYYLLD
;
A
#
# COMPACT_ATOMS: atom_id res chain seq x y z
N MET A 1 10.66 -24.39 8.54
CA MET A 1 9.25 -24.18 8.19
C MET A 1 8.94 -24.95 6.91
N ASN A 2 7.84 -25.71 6.87
CA ASN A 2 7.41 -26.45 5.67
C ASN A 2 7.20 -25.50 4.48
N LEU A 3 7.69 -25.85 3.28
CA LEU A 3 7.58 -25.04 2.06
C LEU A 3 6.12 -24.71 1.70
N LYS A 4 5.20 -25.65 1.92
CA LYS A 4 3.76 -25.42 1.69
C LYS A 4 3.21 -24.38 2.66
N LEU A 5 3.50 -24.53 3.95
CA LEU A 5 3.09 -23.59 4.99
C LEU A 5 3.62 -22.17 4.73
N LYS A 6 4.90 -22.07 4.32
CA LYS A 6 5.54 -20.81 3.94
C LYS A 6 4.82 -20.11 2.80
N LYS A 7 4.46 -20.85 1.74
CA LYS A 7 3.69 -20.32 0.61
C LYS A 7 2.31 -19.87 1.04
N THR A 8 1.61 -20.65 1.87
CA THR A 8 0.29 -20.29 2.40
C THR A 8 0.33 -18.99 3.20
N ILE A 9 1.33 -18.80 4.07
CA ILE A 9 1.47 -17.57 4.85
C ILE A 9 1.71 -16.35 3.95
N ILE A 10 2.57 -16.48 2.93
CA ILE A 10 2.83 -15.40 1.96
C ILE A 10 1.54 -14.99 1.25
N GLU A 11 0.76 -15.98 0.81
CA GLU A 11 -0.52 -15.73 0.14
C GLU A 11 -1.54 -15.08 1.09
N LEU A 12 -1.65 -15.56 2.34
CA LEU A 12 -2.53 -14.94 3.34
C LEU A 12 -2.18 -13.48 3.61
N ILE A 13 -0.88 -13.15 3.72
CA ILE A 13 -0.42 -11.76 3.89
C ILE A 13 -0.78 -10.93 2.65
N PHE A 14 -0.60 -11.48 1.45
CA PHE A 14 -0.96 -10.79 0.21
C PHE A 14 -2.46 -10.50 0.12
N TRP A 15 -3.30 -11.52 0.32
CA TRP A 15 -4.76 -11.39 0.22
C TRP A 15 -5.35 -10.54 1.34
N SER A 16 -4.82 -10.60 2.56
CA SER A 16 -5.25 -9.71 3.65
C SER A 16 -4.96 -8.23 3.34
N HIS A 17 -3.79 -7.93 2.78
CA HIS A 17 -3.47 -6.57 2.33
C HIS A 17 -4.46 -6.13 1.23
N LEU A 18 -4.80 -7.03 0.30
CA LEU A 18 -5.77 -6.73 -0.75
C LEU A 18 -7.15 -6.38 -0.19
N VAL A 19 -7.64 -7.16 0.76
CA VAL A 19 -8.94 -6.94 1.41
C VAL A 19 -8.99 -5.57 2.08
N ILE A 20 -7.94 -5.18 2.81
CA ILE A 20 -7.88 -3.86 3.45
C ILE A 20 -7.96 -2.74 2.40
N VAL A 21 -7.22 -2.86 1.29
CA VAL A 21 -7.21 -1.88 0.20
C VAL A 21 -8.59 -1.79 -0.47
N PHE A 22 -9.25 -2.92 -0.72
CA PHE A 22 -10.59 -2.94 -1.33
C PHE A 22 -11.67 -2.38 -0.41
N ILE A 23 -11.62 -2.69 0.89
CA ILE A 23 -12.56 -2.13 1.87
C ILE A 23 -12.39 -0.62 1.90
N TRP A 24 -11.16 -0.13 2.03
CA TRP A 24 -10.87 1.31 2.03
C TRP A 24 -11.34 1.98 0.73
N PHE A 25 -11.06 1.39 -0.44
CA PHE A 25 -11.52 1.93 -1.72
C PHE A 25 -13.04 1.89 -1.87
N GLY A 26 -13.70 0.83 -1.40
CA GLY A 26 -15.16 0.70 -1.42
C GLY A 26 -15.85 1.76 -0.56
N LEU A 27 -15.26 2.06 0.60
CA LEU A 27 -15.72 3.12 1.50
C LEU A 27 -15.73 4.50 0.85
N PHE A 28 -14.92 4.75 -0.18
CA PHE A 28 -14.92 6.00 -0.94
C PHE A 28 -16.25 6.26 -1.65
N PHE A 29 -16.94 5.21 -2.10
CA PHE A 29 -18.21 5.31 -2.84
C PHE A 29 -19.43 5.46 -1.94
N VAL A 30 -19.27 5.39 -0.62
CA VAL A 30 -20.37 5.67 0.32
C VAL A 30 -20.78 7.13 0.15
N PRO A 31 -22.05 7.46 -0.09
CA PRO A 31 -22.48 8.84 -0.27
C PRO A 31 -22.34 9.63 1.04
N ASN A 32 -22.01 10.91 0.94
CA ASN A 32 -21.82 11.79 2.11
C ASN A 32 -23.11 11.92 2.96
N SER A 33 -24.28 11.67 2.37
CA SER A 33 -25.56 11.62 3.10
C SER A 33 -25.64 10.48 4.13
N LEU A 34 -24.93 9.37 3.90
CA LEU A 34 -24.87 8.23 4.82
C LEU A 34 -23.65 8.32 5.76
N TRP A 35 -22.61 9.05 5.36
CA TRP A 35 -21.40 9.23 6.16
C TRP A 35 -20.78 10.61 5.90
N SER A 36 -21.15 11.58 6.73
CA SER A 36 -20.71 12.97 6.60
C SER A 36 -19.20 13.14 6.77
N ASN A 37 -18.57 12.39 7.66
CA ASN A 37 -17.12 12.48 7.95
C ASN A 37 -16.25 11.58 7.05
N LYS A 38 -16.78 11.10 5.92
CA LYS A 38 -16.06 10.19 5.01
C LYS A 38 -14.75 10.79 4.50
N THR A 39 -14.76 12.06 4.08
CA THR A 39 -13.57 12.71 3.53
C THR A 39 -12.45 12.78 4.57
N ALA A 40 -12.80 13.23 5.79
CA ALA A 40 -11.87 13.28 6.91
C ALA A 40 -11.31 11.89 7.24
N PHE A 41 -12.14 10.85 7.25
CA PHE A 41 -11.67 9.47 7.44
C PHE A 41 -10.63 9.06 6.39
N HIS A 42 -10.88 9.31 5.10
CA HIS A 42 -9.94 8.95 4.04
C HIS A 42 -8.64 9.74 4.13
N PHE A 43 -8.73 11.04 4.45
CA PHE A 43 -7.57 11.89 4.68
C PHE A 43 -6.70 11.35 5.81
N TRP A 44 -7.26 11.15 7.01
CA TRP A 44 -6.53 10.64 8.16
C TRP A 44 -5.98 9.23 7.93
N PHE A 45 -6.74 8.36 7.26
CA PHE A 45 -6.26 7.04 6.91
C PHE A 45 -5.01 7.08 6.01
N ILE A 46 -4.99 7.96 4.99
CA ILE A 46 -3.80 8.14 4.13
C ILE A 46 -2.63 8.67 4.97
N VAL A 47 -2.87 9.70 5.79
CA VAL A 47 -1.84 10.27 6.67
C VAL A 47 -1.24 9.21 7.60
N ASP A 48 -2.08 8.41 8.26
CA ASP A 48 -1.65 7.35 9.16
C ASP A 48 -0.83 6.28 8.43
N ILE A 49 -1.33 5.79 7.29
CA ILE A 49 -0.61 4.79 6.50
C ILE A 49 0.72 5.34 5.99
N THR A 50 0.76 6.55 5.42
CA THR A 50 2.00 7.16 4.95
C THR A 50 2.99 7.35 6.10
N THR A 51 2.51 7.77 7.28
CA THR A 51 3.31 7.94 8.49
C THR A 51 3.92 6.62 8.95
N ILE A 52 3.11 5.55 9.05
CA ILE A 52 3.58 4.21 9.40
C ILE A 52 4.63 3.72 8.41
N GLN A 53 4.40 3.89 7.10
CA GLN A 53 5.34 3.46 6.07
C GLN A 53 6.64 4.27 6.09
N PHE A 54 6.56 5.57 6.39
CA PHE A 54 7.72 6.43 6.54
C PHE A 54 8.57 6.03 7.76
N PHE A 55 7.95 5.87 8.93
CA PHE A 55 8.65 5.42 10.14
C PHE A 55 9.25 4.03 9.98
N TRP A 56 8.56 3.13 9.30
CA TRP A 56 9.11 1.82 8.96
C TRP A 56 10.35 1.94 8.06
N GLY A 57 10.28 2.83 7.06
CA GLY A 57 11.43 3.20 6.23
C GLY A 57 12.62 3.70 7.05
N LEU A 58 12.38 4.55 8.06
CA LEU A 58 13.41 5.04 8.97
C LEU A 58 14.00 3.92 9.84
N ILE A 59 13.19 2.99 10.34
CA ILE A 59 13.67 1.81 11.07
C ILE A 59 14.59 0.98 10.15
N LEU A 60 14.18 0.79 8.90
CA LEU A 60 14.95 0.04 7.91
C LEU A 60 16.20 0.79 7.41
N TYR A 61 16.30 2.11 7.59
CA TYR A 61 17.44 2.91 7.16
C TYR A 61 18.77 2.39 7.69
N LYS A 62 18.80 1.87 8.93
CA LYS A 62 20.02 1.26 9.51
C LYS A 62 20.56 0.11 8.65
N TYR A 63 19.69 -0.59 7.94
CA TYR A 63 20.01 -1.72 7.06
C TYR A 63 20.16 -1.30 5.59
N THR A 64 19.23 -0.50 5.07
CA THR A 64 19.16 -0.15 3.64
C THR A 64 20.00 1.06 3.25
N LYS A 65 20.35 1.92 4.22
CA LYS A 65 20.99 3.24 4.04
C LYS A 65 20.22 4.16 3.08
N LYS A 66 18.92 3.91 2.87
CA LYS A 66 18.03 4.70 2.01
C LYS A 66 16.71 4.93 2.74
N VAL A 67 16.26 6.19 2.76
CA VAL A 67 14.93 6.53 3.28
C VAL A 67 13.93 6.33 2.14
N ASN A 68 13.09 5.32 2.27
CA ASN A 68 11.99 5.04 1.34
C ASN A 68 10.71 4.86 2.15
N ILE A 69 9.57 5.25 1.60
CA ILE A 69 8.26 4.93 2.15
C ILE A 69 7.99 3.46 1.82
N ILE A 70 8.07 2.58 2.82
CA ILE A 70 7.98 1.13 2.63
C ILE A 70 6.86 0.57 3.49
N CYS A 71 5.98 -0.22 2.89
CA CYS A 71 4.97 -0.99 3.62
C CYS A 71 5.61 -2.10 4.48
N PRO A 72 5.30 -2.17 5.79
CA PRO A 72 5.73 -3.27 6.65
C PRO A 72 5.27 -4.64 6.15
N MET A 73 4.02 -4.75 5.65
CA MET A 73 3.49 -6.01 5.10
C MET A 73 4.27 -6.44 3.85
N THR A 74 4.63 -5.50 2.97
CA THR A 74 5.50 -5.81 1.82
C THR A 74 6.86 -6.32 2.29
N THR A 75 7.47 -5.65 3.27
CA THR A 75 8.77 -6.09 3.83
C THR A 75 8.67 -7.52 4.39
N LEU A 76 7.62 -7.81 5.16
CA LEU A 76 7.38 -9.13 5.73
C LEU A 76 7.19 -10.18 4.62
N MET A 77 6.39 -9.87 3.61
CA MET A 77 6.13 -10.75 2.47
C MET A 77 7.41 -11.08 1.69
N GLN A 78 8.24 -10.07 1.41
CA GLN A 78 9.51 -10.27 0.69
C GLN A 78 10.54 -11.01 1.52
N LYS A 79 10.61 -10.74 2.83
CA LYS A 79 11.43 -11.51 3.77
C LYS A 79 11.00 -12.98 3.80
N LEU A 80 9.70 -13.24 3.83
CA LEU A 80 9.19 -14.61 3.73
C LEU A 80 9.52 -15.22 2.36
N ARG A 81 9.55 -14.48 1.27
CA ARG A 81 10.01 -14.99 -0.04
C ARG A 81 11.53 -15.27 -0.09
N GLY A 82 12.28 -14.85 0.93
CA GLY A 82 13.73 -15.07 1.04
C GLY A 82 14.57 -13.91 0.50
N PHE A 83 13.95 -12.78 0.18
CA PHE A 83 14.68 -11.59 -0.26
C PHE A 83 15.29 -10.85 0.95
N PRO A 84 16.61 -10.54 0.92
CA PRO A 84 17.23 -9.69 1.93
C PRO A 84 16.62 -8.29 1.96
N LEU A 85 16.58 -7.66 3.14
CA LEU A 85 15.98 -6.31 3.32
C LEU A 85 16.58 -5.22 2.42
N LYS A 86 17.83 -5.38 1.97
CA LYS A 86 18.55 -4.40 1.16
C LYS A 86 18.27 -4.52 -0.34
N THR A 87 17.47 -5.49 -0.78
CA THR A 87 17.25 -5.71 -2.21
C THR A 87 16.11 -4.85 -2.75
N LYS A 88 16.14 -4.62 -4.07
CA LYS A 88 15.16 -3.79 -4.79
C LYS A 88 13.72 -4.27 -4.64
N GLU A 89 13.53 -5.56 -4.38
CA GLU A 89 12.23 -6.17 -4.13
C GLU A 89 11.57 -5.62 -2.86
N ASN A 90 12.33 -5.03 -1.93
CA ASN A 90 11.75 -4.40 -0.73
C ASN A 90 11.39 -2.92 -0.91
N PHE A 91 12.08 -2.19 -1.80
CA PHE A 91 11.91 -0.73 -1.94
C PHE A 91 11.32 -0.27 -3.28
N ALA A 92 11.36 -1.11 -4.32
CA ALA A 92 10.79 -0.82 -5.64
C ALA A 92 9.55 -1.67 -5.94
N HIS A 93 9.06 -2.42 -4.95
CA HIS A 93 7.89 -3.26 -5.11
C HIS A 93 6.60 -2.45 -5.00
N SER A 94 5.68 -2.69 -5.93
CA SER A 94 4.34 -2.12 -5.94
C SER A 94 3.35 -3.26 -5.81
N PHE A 95 2.61 -3.23 -4.71
CA PHE A 95 1.56 -4.20 -4.44
C PHE A 95 0.49 -4.21 -5.54
N ILE A 96 0.12 -3.03 -6.05
CA ILE A 96 -0.87 -2.88 -7.13
C ILE A 96 -0.35 -3.52 -8.42
N VAL A 97 0.93 -3.31 -8.77
CA VAL A 97 1.52 -3.96 -9.95
C VAL A 97 1.53 -5.48 -9.80
N GLU A 98 1.86 -6.02 -8.61
CA GLU A 98 1.79 -7.47 -8.38
C GLU A 98 0.35 -7.99 -8.47
N CYS A 99 -0.62 -7.29 -7.88
CA CYS A 99 -2.03 -7.66 -7.93
C CYS A 99 -2.56 -7.69 -9.36
N LEU A 100 -2.31 -6.64 -10.15
CA LEU A 100 -2.70 -6.59 -11.55
C LEU A 100 -1.99 -7.66 -12.38
N GLY A 101 -0.71 -7.91 -12.09
CA GLY A 101 0.05 -8.99 -12.73
C GLY A 101 -0.56 -10.38 -12.49
N ARG A 102 -1.09 -10.65 -11.29
CA ARG A 102 -1.82 -11.90 -10.97
C ARG A 102 -3.14 -12.02 -11.74
N LEU A 103 -3.73 -10.90 -12.16
CA LEU A 103 -4.93 -10.83 -13.01
C LEU A 103 -4.58 -10.77 -14.51
N ASN A 104 -3.32 -11.02 -14.89
CA ASN A 104 -2.80 -10.90 -16.26
C ASN A 104 -2.87 -9.47 -16.85
N VAL A 105 -2.97 -8.44 -16.01
CA VAL A 105 -2.94 -7.03 -16.42
C VAL A 105 -1.54 -6.47 -16.19
N LYS A 106 -0.86 -6.06 -17.27
CA LYS A 106 0.49 -5.48 -17.19
C LYS A 106 0.40 -3.96 -17.07
N VAL A 107 0.82 -3.43 -15.92
CA VAL A 107 0.89 -1.97 -15.70
C VAL A 107 2.29 -1.58 -15.27
N SER A 108 2.78 -0.45 -15.78
CA SER A 108 4.09 0.08 -15.40
C SER A 108 4.03 0.73 -14.01
N TYR A 109 5.12 0.63 -13.25
CA TYR A 109 5.25 1.32 -11.95
C TYR A 109 5.02 2.82 -12.06
N LYS A 110 5.46 3.45 -13.17
CA LYS A 110 5.26 4.88 -13.43
C LYS A 110 3.78 5.23 -13.52
N THR A 111 2.98 4.39 -14.20
CA THR A 111 1.54 4.58 -14.35
C THR A 111 0.83 4.53 -12.99
N ILE A 112 1.20 3.59 -12.13
CA ILE A 112 0.60 3.48 -10.78
C ILE A 112 0.96 4.69 -9.91
N ASN A 113 2.21 5.15 -9.94
CA ASN A 113 2.61 6.33 -9.17
C ASN A 113 1.89 7.59 -9.65
N LEU A 114 1.70 7.74 -10.97
CA LEU A 114 0.94 8.86 -11.54
C LEU A 114 -0.54 8.82 -11.11
N LEU A 115 -1.17 7.64 -11.16
CA LEU A 115 -2.54 7.46 -10.69
C LEU A 115 -2.68 7.80 -9.20
N LEU A 116 -1.76 7.34 -8.36
CA LEU A 116 -1.76 7.67 -6.94
C LEU A 116 -1.65 9.18 -6.70
N LEU A 117 -0.73 9.85 -7.42
CA LEU A 117 -0.57 11.30 -7.32
C LEU A 117 -1.86 12.05 -7.71
N ILE A 118 -2.49 11.66 -8.82
CA ILE A 118 -3.76 12.24 -9.26
C ILE A 118 -4.83 12.03 -8.19
N THR A 119 -4.96 10.82 -7.63
CA THR A 119 -5.94 10.54 -6.57
C THR A 119 -5.70 11.40 -5.34
N VAL A 120 -4.45 11.54 -4.89
CA VAL A 120 -4.12 12.39 -3.72
C VAL A 120 -4.48 13.85 -3.98
N VAL A 121 -4.18 14.38 -5.18
CA VAL A 121 -4.54 15.76 -5.55
C VAL A 121 -6.06 15.94 -5.55
N LEU A 122 -6.81 15.02 -6.18
CA LEU A 122 -8.27 15.09 -6.22
C LEU A 122 -8.91 15.02 -4.84
N VAL A 123 -8.47 14.09 -3.99
CA VAL A 123 -8.97 13.96 -2.61
C VAL A 123 -8.63 15.20 -1.79
N SER A 124 -7.44 15.78 -1.98
CA SER A 124 -7.06 17.02 -1.28
C SER A 124 -7.93 18.20 -1.72
N ILE A 125 -8.14 18.38 -3.02
CA ILE A 125 -9.04 19.42 -3.55
C ILE A 125 -10.44 19.24 -2.98
N GLN A 126 -10.96 18.01 -2.98
CA GLN A 126 -12.27 17.71 -2.42
C GLN A 126 -12.35 18.04 -0.92
N TYR A 127 -11.34 17.68 -0.12
CA TYR A 127 -11.31 17.98 1.30
C TYR A 127 -11.25 19.48 1.61
N TYR A 128 -10.59 20.29 0.78
CA TYR A 128 -10.45 21.73 1.04
C TYR A 128 -11.55 22.60 0.39
N LEU A 129 -12.22 22.13 -0.66
CA LEU A 129 -13.22 22.91 -1.40
C LEU A 129 -14.67 22.44 -1.22
N LEU A 130 -14.89 21.19 -0.80
CA LEU A 130 -16.22 20.55 -0.74
C LEU A 130 -16.62 20.07 0.66
N ASP A 131 -15.75 20.23 1.66
CA ASP A 131 -16.07 20.22 3.11
C ASP A 131 -15.85 21.63 3.66
#